data_AF-E2SQ12-F1
#
_entry.id   AF-E2SQ12-F1
#
_cell.length_a   1.000
_cell.length_b   1.000
_cell.length_c   1.000
_cell.angle_alpha   90.00
_cell.angle_beta   90.00
_cell.angle_gamma   90.00
#
_symmetry.space_group_name_H-M   'P 1'
#
loop_
_entity.id
_entity.type
_entity.pdbx_description
1 polymer ?
#
loop_
_entity_poly.entity_id
_entity_poly.type
_entity_poly.pdbx_seq_one_letter_code
_entity_poly.pdbx_strand_id
1 'polypeptide(L)'
;MVPTGAVTLDFKSGGKGIAFGKVAETDSIVDSAWPIRTAESLFTAGKTSVGDKKSGIVLSSGAMSLCANSPYIDFYYQNAAVKTSTIKEASSGHLSVNGAELYSNTIKCSNWLRSSGTTGWYNETYGGGIHMTDSAWVRVYNGKGFYCGGELQAVGKLTANGGLSVAGTINGSAFKCGYVSITPVANTPTKIHISTSFSGTPRICVTANSTVIGTTVKGASIANQNNTGFDIYINRSNTTATSVNWIAVVG
;
A
#
# COMPACT_ATOMS: atom_id res chain seq x y z
N MET A 1 -19.13 66.37 70.78
CA MET A 1 -18.50 65.10 70.33
C MET A 1 -19.53 63.99 70.46
N VAL A 2 -20.21 63.63 69.37
CA VAL A 2 -21.09 62.45 69.19
C VAL A 2 -21.23 62.24 67.67
N PRO A 3 -21.27 61.02 67.11
CA PRO A 3 -20.31 59.93 67.14
C PRO A 3 -19.68 59.71 65.73
N THR A 4 -18.42 59.30 65.62
CA THR A 4 -17.92 58.79 64.33
C THR A 4 -18.45 57.36 64.19
N GLY A 5 -19.47 57.15 63.36
CA GLY A 5 -20.01 55.81 63.11
C GLY A 5 -18.89 54.88 62.63
N ALA A 6 -18.67 53.78 63.33
CA ALA A 6 -17.70 52.78 62.90
C ALA A 6 -18.21 52.10 61.61
N VAL A 7 -17.41 52.11 60.55
CA VAL A 7 -17.64 51.26 59.37
C VAL A 7 -17.17 49.86 59.72
N THR A 8 -18.09 48.97 60.10
CA THR A 8 -17.75 47.55 60.22
C THR A 8 -17.87 46.91 58.85
N LEU A 9 -16.86 46.13 58.43
CA LEU A 9 -16.98 45.27 57.26
C LEU A 9 -18.03 44.20 57.57
N ASP A 10 -19.27 44.39 57.11
CA ASP A 10 -20.40 43.49 57.34
C ASP A 10 -20.38 42.31 56.36
N PHE A 11 -19.90 41.15 56.81
CA PHE A 11 -20.01 39.88 56.07
C PHE A 11 -21.39 39.28 56.33
N LYS A 12 -22.41 39.74 55.60
CA LYS A 12 -23.73 39.12 55.69
C LYS A 12 -23.64 37.61 55.45
N SER A 13 -24.39 36.86 56.27
CA SER A 13 -24.44 35.39 56.34
C SER A 13 -25.01 34.68 55.09
N GLY A 14 -24.92 35.29 53.91
CA GLY A 14 -25.35 34.74 52.62
C GLY A 14 -24.26 34.02 51.81
N GLY A 15 -23.08 33.77 52.41
CA GLY A 15 -22.14 32.77 51.89
C GLY A 15 -21.39 33.09 50.59
N LYS A 16 -21.16 34.36 50.25
CA LYS A 16 -20.23 34.75 49.16
C LYS A 16 -19.02 35.47 49.77
N GLY A 17 -18.04 34.68 50.20
CA GLY A 17 -17.01 35.06 51.18
C GLY A 17 -15.98 36.12 50.76
N ILE A 18 -15.03 36.38 51.66
CA ILE A 18 -13.76 37.07 51.40
C ILE A 18 -12.73 36.02 50.96
N ALA A 19 -11.84 36.34 50.02
CA ALA A 19 -10.63 35.54 49.76
C ALA A 19 -9.36 36.38 49.97
N PHE A 20 -8.47 35.87 50.84
CA PHE A 20 -7.16 36.44 51.21
C PHE A 20 -6.00 35.62 50.63
N GLY A 21 -4.87 36.30 50.40
CA GLY A 21 -3.53 35.79 50.04
C GLY A 21 -2.72 36.98 49.53
N LYS A 22 -1.37 36.94 49.41
CA LYS A 22 -0.65 37.98 48.65
C LYS A 22 -1.17 37.95 47.21
N VAL A 23 -2.20 38.73 46.93
CA VAL A 23 -2.68 39.06 45.60
C VAL A 23 -2.15 40.46 45.37
N ALA A 24 -0.98 40.53 44.76
CA ALA A 24 -0.38 41.79 44.39
C ALA A 24 -0.60 41.97 42.89
N GLU A 25 -1.11 43.14 42.52
CA GLU A 25 -0.91 43.61 41.17
C GLU A 25 0.53 44.13 41.10
N THR A 26 1.40 43.38 40.45
CA THR A 26 2.77 43.83 40.16
C THR A 26 2.93 43.79 38.66
N ASP A 27 3.39 44.90 38.07
CA ASP A 27 3.65 45.01 36.63
C ASP A 27 2.48 44.54 35.74
N SER A 28 1.24 44.87 36.11
CA SER A 28 0.00 44.48 35.40
C SER A 28 -0.29 42.97 35.38
N ILE A 29 0.22 42.22 36.36
CA ILE A 29 -0.01 40.78 36.53
C ILE A 29 -0.70 40.54 37.87
N VAL A 30 -1.68 39.63 37.88
CA VAL A 30 -2.27 39.08 39.12
C VAL A 30 -1.34 37.99 39.64
N ASP A 31 -0.50 38.34 40.62
CA ASP A 31 0.34 37.36 41.32
C ASP A 31 -0.44 36.83 42.53
N SER A 32 -0.83 35.55 42.50
CA SER A 32 -1.63 34.93 43.56
C SER A 32 -0.91 33.71 44.11
N ALA A 33 -0.66 33.69 45.42
CA ALA A 33 -0.07 32.54 46.11
C ALA A 33 -0.93 31.25 46.06
N TRP A 34 -2.21 31.36 45.69
CA TRP A 34 -3.18 30.26 45.63
C TRP A 34 -3.66 30.08 44.17
N PRO A 35 -4.12 28.88 43.76
CA PRO A 35 -4.59 28.66 42.39
C PRO A 35 -5.75 29.56 42.00
N ILE A 36 -5.68 30.18 40.83
CA ILE A 36 -6.79 30.96 40.25
C ILE A 36 -7.80 30.00 39.64
N ARG A 37 -9.03 30.00 40.15
CA ARG A 37 -10.15 29.24 39.58
C ARG A 37 -11.16 30.21 38.98
N THR A 38 -11.35 30.16 37.67
CA THR A 38 -12.42 30.88 36.97
C THR A 38 -13.56 29.89 36.67
N ALA A 39 -14.80 30.37 36.72
CA ALA A 39 -15.97 29.53 36.46
C ALA A 39 -16.20 29.27 34.96
N GLU A 40 -15.59 30.07 34.09
CA GLU A 40 -15.82 30.04 32.64
C GLU A 40 -14.49 30.08 31.88
N SER A 41 -13.98 31.26 31.52
CA SER A 41 -12.75 31.44 30.76
C SER A 41 -11.72 32.24 31.54
N LEU A 42 -10.44 31.97 31.25
CA LEU A 42 -9.33 32.83 31.64
C LEU A 42 -8.83 33.53 30.37
N PHE A 43 -9.11 34.83 30.22
CA PHE A 43 -8.65 35.61 29.08
C PHE A 43 -7.29 36.24 29.39
N THR A 44 -6.34 36.09 28.47
CA THR A 44 -5.02 36.72 28.54
C THR A 44 -4.81 37.52 27.26
N ALA A 45 -4.75 38.85 27.36
CA ALA A 45 -4.69 39.74 26.20
C ALA A 45 -3.31 39.80 25.49
N GLY A 46 -2.46 38.78 25.64
CA GLY A 46 -1.07 38.77 25.13
C GLY A 46 -0.46 37.37 25.03
N LYS A 47 0.87 37.29 24.80
CA LYS A 47 1.61 36.02 24.76
C LYS A 47 1.51 35.32 26.13
N THR A 48 0.80 34.21 26.20
CA THR A 48 0.84 33.32 27.37
C THR A 48 2.08 32.46 27.32
N SER A 49 3.11 32.83 28.06
CA SER A 49 4.22 31.93 28.37
C SER A 49 3.98 31.31 29.75
N VAL A 50 3.62 30.04 29.81
CA VAL A 50 3.72 29.25 31.04
C VAL A 50 5.18 28.80 31.13
N GLY A 51 5.97 29.48 31.96
CA GLY A 51 7.43 29.54 31.85
C GLY A 51 8.24 28.83 32.93
N ASP A 52 7.69 27.81 33.62
CA ASP A 52 8.41 27.13 34.71
C ASP A 52 9.38 26.01 34.26
N LYS A 53 9.63 25.88 32.95
CA LYS A 53 10.45 24.82 32.32
C LYS A 53 9.95 23.38 32.58
N LYS A 54 8.77 23.19 33.19
CA LYS A 54 8.19 21.86 33.51
C LYS A 54 6.68 21.71 33.20
N SER A 55 5.95 22.80 32.94
CA SER A 55 4.49 22.80 32.84
C SER A 55 3.99 23.41 31.52
N GLY A 56 3.28 22.58 30.73
CA GLY A 56 2.41 23.04 29.65
C GLY A 56 0.97 23.28 30.14
N ILE A 57 0.04 23.52 29.22
CA ILE A 57 -1.40 23.48 29.53
C ILE A 57 -1.77 22.03 29.88
N VAL A 58 -1.86 21.70 31.18
CA VAL A 58 -2.25 20.36 31.66
C VAL A 58 -3.78 20.31 31.76
N LEU A 59 -4.42 19.66 30.78
CA LEU A 59 -5.86 19.39 30.81
C LEU A 59 -6.08 18.03 31.48
N SER A 60 -6.47 18.01 32.76
CA SER A 60 -6.71 16.75 33.50
C SER A 60 -7.96 16.01 33.06
N SER A 61 -8.91 16.70 32.42
CA SER A 61 -10.06 16.13 31.71
C SER A 61 -10.67 17.20 30.79
N GLY A 62 -10.25 17.27 29.52
CA GLY A 62 -10.76 18.25 28.57
C GLY A 62 -9.97 18.29 27.26
N ALA A 63 -10.59 18.84 26.20
CA ALA A 63 -9.92 19.04 24.91
C ALA A 63 -9.18 20.38 24.87
N MET A 64 -7.98 20.40 24.30
CA MET A 64 -7.32 21.66 23.91
C MET A 64 -7.90 22.09 22.57
N SER A 65 -8.73 23.13 22.57
CA SER A 65 -9.28 23.71 21.34
C SER A 65 -8.43 24.91 20.89
N LEU A 66 -7.92 24.87 19.67
CA LEU A 66 -7.18 25.97 19.04
C LEU A 66 -8.07 26.57 17.95
N CYS A 67 -8.70 27.73 18.22
CA CYS A 67 -9.63 28.38 17.30
C CYS A 67 -9.03 29.66 16.70
N ALA A 68 -8.66 29.61 15.41
CA ALA A 68 -8.20 30.74 14.62
C ALA A 68 -8.51 30.48 13.14
N ASN A 69 -8.37 31.48 12.25
CA ASN A 69 -8.53 31.27 10.80
C ASN A 69 -7.51 30.28 10.20
N SER A 70 -6.40 30.01 10.90
CA SER A 70 -5.39 29.01 10.54
C SER A 70 -4.66 28.56 11.82
N PRO A 71 -5.25 27.66 12.63
CA PRO A 71 -4.64 27.25 13.88
C PRO A 71 -3.40 26.38 13.60
N TYR A 72 -2.33 26.61 14.36
CA TYR A 72 -1.09 25.86 14.25
C TYR A 72 -0.40 25.68 15.60
N ILE A 73 0.42 24.65 15.69
CA ILE A 73 1.38 24.41 16.76
C ILE A 73 2.76 24.44 16.09
N ASP A 74 3.56 25.44 16.43
CA ASP A 74 4.94 25.55 15.98
C ASP A 74 5.87 24.90 17.00
N PHE A 75 6.81 24.08 16.53
CA PHE A 75 7.84 23.45 17.34
C PHE A 75 9.20 24.09 17.05
N TYR A 76 9.97 24.36 18.10
CA TYR A 76 11.32 24.92 18.03
C TYR A 76 12.28 23.94 18.71
N TYR A 77 12.86 23.03 17.94
CA TYR A 77 13.83 22.08 18.48
C TYR A 77 15.15 22.79 18.85
N GLN A 78 15.71 22.48 20.02
CA GLN A 78 16.99 23.03 20.53
C GLN A 78 17.09 24.58 20.51
N ASN A 79 16.01 25.29 20.80
CA ASN A 79 15.97 26.77 20.79
C ASN A 79 16.33 27.39 19.43
N ALA A 80 16.00 26.71 18.33
CA ALA A 80 16.16 27.27 16.99
C ALA A 80 15.47 28.65 16.89
N ALA A 81 16.09 29.60 16.19
CA ALA A 81 15.52 30.94 15.98
C ALA A 81 14.28 30.91 15.07
N VAL A 82 14.13 29.85 14.29
CA VAL A 82 13.01 29.57 13.40
C VAL A 82 12.42 28.21 13.78
N LYS A 83 11.12 28.04 13.55
CA LYS A 83 10.44 26.77 13.77
C LYS A 83 11.03 25.65 12.93
N THR A 84 11.14 24.47 13.53
CA THR A 84 11.66 23.25 12.88
C THR A 84 10.53 22.40 12.29
N SER A 85 9.33 22.48 12.86
CA SER A 85 8.14 21.82 12.31
C SER A 85 6.88 22.54 12.77
N THR A 86 5.80 22.32 12.01
CA THR A 86 4.48 22.85 12.32
C THR A 86 3.45 21.76 12.14
N ILE A 87 2.56 21.62 13.12
CA ILE A 87 1.29 20.92 12.96
C ILE A 87 0.21 21.98 12.76
N LYS A 88 -0.50 21.92 11.64
CA LYS A 88 -1.58 22.88 11.33
C LYS A 88 -2.74 22.17 10.67
N GLU A 89 -3.92 22.76 10.76
CA GLU A 89 -5.00 22.42 9.83
C GLU A 89 -4.71 23.09 8.49
N ALA A 90 -4.58 22.28 7.43
CA ALA A 90 -4.55 22.83 6.08
C ALA A 90 -5.91 23.45 5.74
N SER A 91 -5.93 24.43 4.82
CA SER A 91 -7.18 25.07 4.36
C SER A 91 -8.24 24.09 3.84
N SER A 92 -7.85 22.87 3.52
CA SER A 92 -8.68 21.74 3.12
C SER A 92 -9.16 20.85 4.29
N GLY A 93 -9.04 21.28 5.55
CA GLY A 93 -9.61 20.61 6.72
C GLY A 93 -8.90 19.32 7.15
N HIS A 94 -7.60 19.20 6.88
CA HIS A 94 -6.81 18.04 7.30
C HIS A 94 -5.57 18.45 8.09
N LEU A 95 -5.12 17.55 8.97
CA LEU A 95 -3.86 17.71 9.69
C LEU A 95 -2.67 17.68 8.72
N SER A 96 -1.92 18.76 8.66
CA SER A 96 -0.70 18.88 7.87
C SER A 96 0.51 18.97 8.79
N VAL A 97 1.47 18.07 8.58
CA VAL A 97 2.79 18.08 9.21
C VAL A 97 3.79 18.50 8.12
N ASN A 98 4.31 19.73 8.21
CA ASN A 98 5.22 20.28 7.21
C ASN A 98 6.66 20.23 7.71
N GLY A 99 7.58 19.75 6.85
CA GLY A 99 9.03 19.75 7.11
C GLY A 99 9.52 18.71 8.11
N ALA A 100 8.69 17.74 8.49
CA ALA A 100 9.04 16.69 9.45
C ALA A 100 8.64 15.30 8.95
N GLU A 101 9.44 14.31 9.34
CA GLU A 101 9.15 12.89 9.15
C GLU A 101 8.08 12.42 10.14
N LEU A 102 7.23 11.49 9.69
CA LEU A 102 6.27 10.83 10.56
C LEU A 102 6.86 9.51 11.06
N TYR A 103 7.35 9.51 12.30
CA TYR A 103 7.80 8.30 12.99
C TYR A 103 6.62 7.62 13.67
N SER A 104 6.14 6.51 13.10
CA SER A 104 5.05 5.73 13.68
C SER A 104 5.31 4.23 13.51
N ASN A 105 4.90 3.44 14.51
CA ASN A 105 4.93 1.98 14.43
C ASN A 105 3.96 1.44 13.36
N THR A 106 2.84 2.14 13.11
CA THR A 106 1.83 1.72 12.12
C THR A 106 1.09 2.92 11.56
N ILE A 107 0.76 2.86 10.27
CA ILE A 107 -0.08 3.84 9.58
C ILE A 107 -1.27 3.08 8.98
N LYS A 108 -2.49 3.53 9.29
CA LYS A 108 -3.74 3.01 8.72
C LYS A 108 -4.55 4.18 8.17
N CYS A 109 -5.11 4.01 6.97
CA CYS A 109 -5.98 5.00 6.34
C CYS A 109 -7.18 4.28 5.67
N SER A 110 -8.34 4.93 5.67
CA SER A 110 -9.57 4.42 5.03
C SER A 110 -9.63 4.75 3.53
N ASN A 111 -8.57 5.34 2.98
CA ASN A 111 -8.46 5.79 1.61
C ASN A 111 -7.02 5.52 1.11
N TRP A 112 -6.69 6.00 -0.09
CA TRP A 112 -5.42 5.76 -0.75
C TRP A 112 -4.24 6.41 0.00
N LEU A 113 -3.17 5.63 0.21
CA LEU A 113 -1.85 6.18 0.51
C LEU A 113 -1.24 6.72 -0.78
N ARG A 114 -0.80 7.98 -0.77
CA ARG A 114 -0.27 8.66 -1.95
C ARG A 114 1.14 9.21 -1.68
N SER A 115 1.99 9.13 -2.69
CA SER A 115 3.31 9.75 -2.71
C SER A 115 3.42 10.68 -3.94
N SER A 116 4.35 11.64 -3.93
CA SER A 116 4.52 12.63 -5.02
C SER A 116 5.99 12.92 -5.29
N GLY A 117 6.33 13.18 -6.55
CA GLY A 117 7.72 13.23 -7.02
C GLY A 117 8.27 11.83 -7.36
N THR A 118 9.59 11.73 -7.51
CA THR A 118 10.29 10.47 -7.83
C THR A 118 10.52 9.63 -6.57
N THR A 119 9.45 9.02 -6.06
CA THR A 119 9.46 8.36 -4.73
C THR A 119 8.52 7.15 -4.68
N GLY A 120 8.41 6.52 -3.52
CA GLY A 120 7.50 5.41 -3.24
C GLY A 120 7.66 4.86 -1.83
N TRP A 121 7.35 3.59 -1.64
CA TRP A 121 7.64 2.89 -0.38
C TRP A 121 9.07 2.36 -0.40
N TYR A 122 9.81 2.64 0.67
CA TYR A 122 11.18 2.21 0.87
C TYR A 122 11.33 1.57 2.25
N ASN A 123 12.06 0.46 2.30
CA ASN A 123 12.47 -0.20 3.53
C ASN A 123 13.94 0.15 3.79
N GLU A 124 14.18 0.95 4.83
CA GLU A 124 15.50 1.45 5.18
C GLU A 124 16.48 0.34 5.57
N THR A 125 16.02 -0.65 6.35
CA THR A 125 16.84 -1.77 6.80
C THR A 125 17.34 -2.67 5.66
N TYR A 126 16.48 -2.96 4.68
CA TYR A 126 16.80 -3.91 3.60
C TYR A 126 17.18 -3.24 2.27
N GLY A 127 17.13 -1.90 2.21
CA GLY A 127 17.47 -1.12 1.01
C GLY A 127 16.62 -1.47 -0.21
N GLY A 128 15.36 -1.85 0.00
CA GLY A 128 14.41 -2.30 -1.01
C GLY A 128 13.11 -1.51 -0.97
N GLY A 129 12.23 -1.70 -1.94
CA GLY A 129 11.01 -0.88 -2.01
C GLY A 129 10.24 -1.02 -3.31
N ILE A 130 9.18 -0.24 -3.45
CA ILE A 130 8.46 -0.02 -4.71
C ILE A 130 8.36 1.48 -4.97
N HIS A 131 8.65 1.93 -6.19
CA HIS A 131 8.73 3.35 -6.51
C HIS A 131 8.39 3.65 -7.97
N MET A 132 8.18 4.94 -8.27
CA MET A 132 8.02 5.46 -9.63
C MET A 132 9.00 6.61 -9.87
N THR A 133 9.62 6.62 -11.05
CA THR A 133 10.49 7.71 -11.53
C THR A 133 9.97 8.35 -12.81
N ASP A 134 8.91 7.78 -13.41
CA ASP A 134 8.20 8.28 -14.57
C ASP A 134 6.70 7.98 -14.45
N SER A 135 5.91 8.39 -15.44
CA SER A 135 4.47 8.22 -15.46
C SER A 135 4.00 6.85 -15.97
N ALA A 136 4.92 5.94 -16.36
CA ALA A 136 4.58 4.70 -17.06
C ALA A 136 4.75 3.45 -16.21
N TRP A 137 5.73 3.41 -15.31
CA TRP A 137 6.14 2.17 -14.64
C TRP A 137 6.25 2.29 -13.12
N VAL A 138 5.66 1.31 -12.43
CA VAL A 138 6.03 0.95 -11.06
C VAL A 138 7.22 0.01 -11.09
N ARG A 139 8.19 0.24 -10.21
CA ARG A 139 9.48 -0.47 -10.17
C ARG A 139 9.79 -0.98 -8.79
N VAL A 140 10.55 -2.07 -8.71
CA VAL A 140 11.21 -2.49 -7.47
C VAL A 140 12.47 -1.64 -7.29
N TYR A 141 12.64 -1.07 -6.10
CA TYR A 141 13.79 -0.21 -5.78
C TYR A 141 15.11 -1.01 -5.76
N ASN A 142 16.19 -0.38 -6.21
CA ASN A 142 17.55 -0.94 -6.23
C ASN A 142 17.69 -2.28 -6.97
N GLY A 143 16.87 -2.50 -8.01
CA GLY A 143 16.93 -3.70 -8.86
C GLY A 143 16.64 -5.02 -8.14
N LYS A 144 16.04 -4.98 -6.94
CA LYS A 144 15.66 -6.20 -6.21
C LYS A 144 14.49 -6.91 -6.91
N GLY A 145 14.25 -8.17 -6.54
CA GLY A 145 13.09 -8.94 -7.01
C GLY A 145 11.80 -8.58 -6.27
N PHE A 146 10.66 -8.76 -6.95
CA PHE A 146 9.34 -8.76 -6.30
C PHE A 146 8.93 -10.22 -6.04
N TYR A 147 8.95 -10.63 -4.76
CA TYR A 147 8.53 -11.97 -4.37
C TYR A 147 7.04 -11.99 -4.03
N CYS A 148 6.25 -12.70 -4.82
CA CYS A 148 4.84 -12.95 -4.55
C CYS A 148 4.68 -14.40 -4.12
N GLY A 149 4.39 -14.65 -2.84
CA GLY A 149 4.09 -15.99 -2.33
C GLY A 149 2.70 -16.52 -2.71
N GLY A 150 1.87 -15.68 -3.35
CA GLY A 150 0.54 -16.01 -3.83
C GLY A 150 0.41 -15.85 -5.34
N GLU A 151 -0.80 -15.55 -5.81
CA GLU A 151 -1.06 -15.33 -7.23
C GLU A 151 -0.63 -13.94 -7.69
N LEU A 152 0.11 -13.88 -8.79
CA LEU A 152 0.33 -12.67 -9.56
C LEU A 152 -0.60 -12.70 -10.78
N GLN A 153 -1.70 -11.95 -10.73
CA GLN A 153 -2.65 -11.86 -11.83
C GLN A 153 -2.40 -10.61 -12.68
N ALA A 154 -2.25 -10.79 -13.99
CA ALA A 154 -2.15 -9.70 -14.96
C ALA A 154 -3.25 -9.88 -16.03
N VAL A 155 -4.20 -8.94 -16.08
CA VAL A 155 -5.28 -8.95 -17.10
C VAL A 155 -4.74 -8.65 -18.50
N GLY A 156 -3.66 -7.86 -18.57
CA GLY A 156 -2.98 -7.53 -19.82
C GLY A 156 -1.93 -8.57 -20.18
N LYS A 157 -0.67 -8.12 -20.27
CA LYS A 157 0.47 -8.93 -20.69
C LYS A 157 1.50 -9.04 -19.58
N LEU A 158 2.06 -10.24 -19.40
CA LEU A 158 3.33 -10.44 -18.71
C LEU A 158 4.46 -10.46 -19.75
N THR A 159 5.43 -9.56 -19.62
CA THR A 159 6.61 -9.51 -20.50
C THR A 159 7.87 -9.79 -19.69
N ALA A 160 8.68 -10.73 -20.13
CA ALA A 160 9.96 -11.07 -19.52
C ALA A 160 11.09 -10.99 -20.55
N ASN A 161 11.94 -9.97 -20.45
CA ASN A 161 12.99 -9.70 -21.44
C ASN A 161 14.15 -10.71 -21.36
N GLY A 162 14.40 -11.30 -20.18
CA GLY A 162 15.46 -12.30 -19.96
C GLY A 162 15.00 -13.75 -20.11
N GLY A 163 13.70 -14.00 -20.31
CA GLY A 163 13.11 -15.34 -20.35
C GLY A 163 12.11 -15.60 -19.22
N LEU A 164 11.30 -16.65 -19.38
CA LEU A 164 10.27 -17.09 -18.44
C LEU A 164 10.55 -18.54 -18.02
N SER A 165 10.69 -18.77 -16.71
CA SER A 165 10.80 -20.11 -16.13
C SER A 165 9.50 -20.46 -15.40
N VAL A 166 8.90 -21.60 -15.75
CA VAL A 166 7.63 -22.07 -15.19
C VAL A 166 7.81 -23.50 -14.72
N ALA A 167 7.64 -23.74 -13.42
CA ALA A 167 7.72 -25.10 -12.86
C ALA A 167 6.48 -25.94 -13.18
N GLY A 168 5.32 -25.28 -13.31
CA GLY A 168 4.04 -25.89 -13.64
C GLY A 168 3.70 -25.80 -15.13
N THR A 169 2.42 -25.65 -15.43
CA THR A 169 1.90 -25.62 -16.79
C THR A 169 1.86 -24.21 -17.36
N ILE A 170 2.10 -24.09 -18.67
CA ILE A 170 1.77 -22.89 -19.45
C ILE A 170 0.41 -23.16 -20.12
N ASN A 171 -0.64 -22.53 -19.58
CA ASN A 171 -2.00 -22.68 -20.07
C ASN A 171 -2.41 -21.42 -20.84
N GLY A 172 -2.68 -21.55 -22.14
CA GLY A 172 -3.20 -20.46 -22.95
C GLY A 172 -3.76 -20.94 -24.28
N SER A 173 -4.61 -20.15 -24.92
CA SER A 173 -5.11 -20.45 -26.26
C SER A 173 -3.99 -20.38 -27.33
N ALA A 174 -2.86 -19.73 -27.03
CA ALA A 174 -1.72 -19.65 -27.93
C ALA A 174 -0.70 -20.78 -27.78
N PHE A 175 -0.66 -21.48 -26.64
CA PHE A 175 0.29 -22.56 -26.39
C PHE A 175 -0.44 -23.73 -25.73
N LYS A 176 -0.47 -24.88 -26.41
CA LYS A 176 -1.02 -26.12 -25.87
C LYS A 176 -0.09 -27.28 -26.19
N CYS A 177 -0.07 -28.26 -25.31
CA CYS A 177 0.62 -29.51 -25.52
C CYS A 177 -0.19 -30.66 -24.94
N GLY A 178 0.16 -31.87 -25.36
CA GLY A 178 -0.48 -33.06 -24.84
C GLY A 178 0.07 -34.32 -25.49
N TYR A 179 -0.63 -35.42 -25.26
CA TYR A 179 -0.38 -36.68 -25.93
C TYR A 179 -1.71 -37.34 -26.30
N VAL A 180 -1.69 -38.21 -27.31
CA VAL A 180 -2.84 -39.00 -27.74
C VAL A 180 -2.39 -40.40 -28.15
N SER A 181 -3.21 -41.41 -27.93
CA SER A 181 -2.95 -42.78 -28.42
C SER A 181 -3.73 -43.06 -29.70
N ILE A 182 -3.06 -43.60 -30.72
CA ILE A 182 -3.66 -43.99 -31.99
C ILE A 182 -3.40 -45.47 -32.21
N THR A 183 -4.47 -46.28 -32.31
CA THR A 183 -4.39 -47.68 -32.75
C THR A 183 -4.37 -47.69 -34.28
N PRO A 184 -3.22 -47.96 -34.92
CA PRO A 184 -3.10 -47.88 -36.36
C PRO A 184 -3.75 -49.08 -37.04
N VAL A 185 -4.23 -48.86 -38.26
CA VAL A 185 -4.39 -49.93 -39.24
C VAL A 185 -3.04 -50.16 -39.91
N ALA A 186 -2.62 -51.43 -39.99
CA ALA A 186 -1.31 -51.78 -40.55
C ALA A 186 -1.15 -51.23 -41.99
N ASN A 187 0.00 -50.61 -42.23
CA ASN A 187 0.41 -49.98 -43.49
C ASN A 187 -0.51 -48.86 -43.99
N THR A 188 -1.38 -48.32 -43.14
CA THR A 188 -2.36 -47.29 -43.51
C THR A 188 -2.22 -46.08 -42.58
N PRO A 189 -2.07 -44.85 -43.11
CA PRO A 189 -2.12 -43.64 -42.29
C PRO A 189 -3.44 -43.57 -41.52
N THR A 190 -3.36 -43.69 -40.19
CA THR A 190 -4.52 -43.69 -39.30
C THR A 190 -4.52 -42.39 -38.51
N LYS A 191 -5.66 -41.69 -38.48
CA LYS A 191 -5.77 -40.37 -37.88
C LYS A 191 -6.57 -40.34 -36.58
N ILE A 192 -6.26 -39.37 -35.74
CA ILE A 192 -7.15 -38.88 -34.70
C ILE A 192 -7.25 -37.36 -34.79
N HIS A 193 -8.44 -36.81 -34.57
CA HIS A 193 -8.64 -35.37 -34.51
C HIS A 193 -8.44 -34.87 -33.08
N ILE A 194 -7.63 -33.84 -32.91
CA ILE A 194 -7.45 -33.14 -31.62
C ILE A 194 -8.37 -31.91 -31.62
N SER A 195 -9.42 -31.96 -30.81
CA SER A 195 -10.40 -30.87 -30.67
C SER A 195 -10.02 -29.94 -29.53
N THR A 196 -9.49 -28.77 -29.84
CA THR A 196 -9.17 -27.74 -28.85
C THR A 196 -9.09 -26.37 -29.49
N SER A 197 -9.53 -25.34 -28.76
CA SER A 197 -9.54 -23.97 -29.25
C SER A 197 -8.16 -23.31 -29.15
N PHE A 198 -7.75 -22.64 -30.22
CA PHE A 198 -6.54 -21.83 -30.30
C PHE A 198 -6.89 -20.38 -30.60
N SER A 199 -6.01 -19.44 -30.25
CA SER A 199 -6.17 -18.02 -30.59
C SER A 199 -5.99 -17.73 -32.08
N GLY A 200 -5.50 -18.70 -32.85
CA GLY A 200 -5.29 -18.66 -34.30
C GLY A 200 -4.89 -20.06 -34.80
N THR A 201 -4.60 -20.22 -36.09
CA THR A 201 -4.11 -21.50 -36.61
C THR A 201 -2.71 -21.81 -36.03
N PRO A 202 -2.54 -22.91 -35.27
CA PRO A 202 -1.27 -23.20 -34.62
C PRO A 202 -0.24 -23.79 -35.60
N ARG A 203 1.04 -23.62 -35.28
CA ARG A 203 2.16 -24.42 -35.78
C ARG A 203 2.31 -25.62 -34.84
N ILE A 204 2.34 -26.83 -35.38
CA ILE A 204 2.31 -28.06 -34.59
C ILE A 204 3.57 -28.88 -34.84
N CYS A 205 4.16 -29.38 -33.76
CA CYS A 205 5.17 -30.43 -33.79
C CYS A 205 4.57 -31.70 -33.17
N VAL A 206 4.79 -32.85 -33.81
CA VAL A 206 4.34 -34.15 -33.32
C VAL A 206 5.48 -35.15 -33.32
N THR A 207 5.51 -36.02 -32.30
CA THR A 207 6.52 -37.08 -32.19
C THR A 207 5.83 -38.37 -31.74
N ALA A 208 5.95 -39.42 -32.56
CA ALA A 208 5.53 -40.76 -32.16
C ALA A 208 6.42 -41.27 -31.02
N ASN A 209 5.81 -41.72 -29.94
CA ASN A 209 6.46 -42.38 -28.82
C ASN A 209 6.26 -43.90 -28.97
N SER A 210 7.28 -44.57 -29.52
CA SER A 210 7.29 -46.00 -29.78
C SER A 210 8.40 -46.68 -28.98
N THR A 211 8.08 -47.81 -28.34
CA THR A 211 9.05 -48.66 -27.65
C THR A 211 9.79 -49.61 -28.60
N VAL A 212 9.31 -49.74 -29.85
CA VAL A 212 9.95 -50.54 -30.90
C VAL A 212 10.85 -49.65 -31.75
N ILE A 213 12.14 -49.98 -31.79
CA ILE A 213 13.17 -49.31 -32.59
C ILE A 213 13.13 -49.86 -34.04
N GLY A 214 13.36 -49.01 -35.04
CA GLY A 214 13.46 -49.41 -36.45
C GLY A 214 12.30 -48.90 -37.30
N THR A 215 11.96 -49.63 -38.37
CA THR A 215 11.05 -49.19 -39.44
C THR A 215 9.56 -49.46 -39.17
N THR A 216 9.23 -49.93 -37.97
CA THR A 216 7.83 -50.24 -37.59
C THR A 216 6.96 -48.98 -37.55
N VAL A 217 7.52 -47.86 -37.08
CA VAL A 217 6.90 -46.53 -37.25
C VAL A 217 7.41 -45.93 -38.54
N LYS A 218 6.51 -45.74 -39.50
CA LYS A 218 6.85 -45.15 -40.80
C LYS A 218 6.79 -43.64 -40.77
N GLY A 219 5.99 -43.05 -39.88
CA GLY A 219 5.95 -41.60 -39.68
C GLY A 219 4.81 -41.13 -38.79
N ALA A 220 4.98 -39.91 -38.28
CA ALA A 220 3.94 -39.10 -37.65
C ALA A 220 3.80 -37.79 -38.45
N SER A 221 2.58 -37.39 -38.74
CA SER A 221 2.30 -36.15 -39.48
C SER A 221 1.04 -35.46 -38.98
N ILE A 222 0.87 -34.20 -39.39
CA ILE A 222 -0.30 -33.40 -39.08
C ILE A 222 -1.00 -32.95 -40.36
N ALA A 223 -2.31 -32.69 -40.27
CA ALA A 223 -3.09 -32.05 -41.33
C ALA A 223 -4.29 -31.29 -40.76
N ASN A 224 -4.96 -30.51 -41.61
CA ASN A 224 -6.25 -29.87 -41.30
C ASN A 224 -6.22 -28.93 -40.08
N GLN A 225 -5.06 -28.35 -39.76
CA GLN A 225 -4.93 -27.42 -38.66
C GLN A 225 -5.76 -26.15 -38.89
N ASN A 226 -6.54 -25.79 -37.88
CA ASN A 226 -7.31 -24.57 -37.80
C ASN A 226 -7.42 -24.14 -36.33
N ASN A 227 -8.20 -23.10 -36.05
CA ASN A 227 -8.34 -22.54 -34.69
C ASN A 227 -9.16 -23.43 -33.72
N THR A 228 -9.75 -24.52 -34.18
CA THR A 228 -10.53 -25.47 -33.36
C THR A 228 -9.89 -26.84 -33.21
N GLY A 229 -8.78 -27.09 -33.90
CA GLY A 229 -8.10 -28.38 -33.82
C GLY A 229 -7.19 -28.68 -35.00
N PHE A 230 -6.71 -29.92 -35.04
CA PHE A 230 -5.88 -30.47 -36.10
C PHE A 230 -5.97 -32.00 -36.08
N ASP A 231 -5.65 -32.63 -37.20
CA ASP A 231 -5.55 -34.09 -37.29
C ASP A 231 -4.09 -34.53 -37.06
N ILE A 232 -3.88 -35.55 -36.25
CA ILE A 232 -2.60 -36.27 -36.11
C ILE A 232 -2.73 -37.61 -36.82
N TYR A 233 -1.77 -37.93 -37.68
CA TYR A 233 -1.68 -39.20 -38.38
C TYR A 233 -0.48 -40.02 -37.89
N ILE A 234 -0.68 -41.33 -37.76
CA ILE A 234 0.38 -42.32 -37.56
C ILE A 234 0.31 -43.38 -38.64
N ASN A 235 1.45 -43.69 -39.24
CA ASN A 235 1.60 -44.82 -40.16
C ASN A 235 2.56 -45.85 -39.55
N ARG A 236 2.10 -47.10 -39.41
CA ARG A 236 2.85 -48.22 -38.83
C ARG A 236 2.72 -49.47 -39.67
N SER A 237 3.70 -50.37 -39.60
CA SER A 237 3.61 -51.69 -40.27
C SER A 237 2.70 -52.70 -39.53
N ASN A 238 2.28 -52.38 -38.31
CA ASN A 238 1.45 -53.22 -37.45
C ASN A 238 0.31 -52.41 -36.79
N THR A 239 -0.48 -53.07 -35.95
CA THR A 239 -1.66 -52.50 -35.28
C THR A 239 -1.40 -52.07 -33.83
N THR A 240 -0.15 -52.01 -33.39
CA THR A 240 0.18 -51.62 -32.01
C THR A 240 -0.17 -50.16 -31.77
N ALA A 241 -1.00 -49.89 -30.76
CA ALA A 241 -1.33 -48.54 -30.32
C ALA A 241 -0.07 -47.73 -30.04
N THR A 242 -0.01 -46.51 -30.57
CA THR A 242 1.15 -45.63 -30.48
C THR A 242 0.74 -44.29 -29.90
N SER A 243 1.41 -43.90 -28.82
CA SER A 243 1.27 -42.58 -28.24
C SER A 243 1.98 -41.55 -29.12
N VAL A 244 1.39 -40.37 -29.28
CA VAL A 244 1.97 -39.24 -30.02
C VAL A 244 1.96 -38.03 -29.12
N ASN A 245 3.16 -37.53 -28.80
CA ASN A 245 3.31 -36.25 -28.11
C ASN A 245 3.12 -35.13 -29.13
N TRP A 246 2.47 -34.05 -28.72
CA TRP A 246 2.27 -32.89 -29.58
C TRP A 246 2.45 -31.58 -28.80
N ILE A 247 2.97 -30.58 -29.51
CA ILE A 247 3.08 -29.19 -29.06
C ILE A 247 2.52 -28.32 -30.18
N ALA A 248 1.59 -27.43 -29.84
CA ALA A 248 0.92 -26.53 -30.77
C ALA A 248 1.05 -25.09 -30.29
N VAL A 249 1.59 -24.22 -31.15
CA VAL A 249 1.91 -22.83 -30.82
C VAL A 249 1.35 -21.88 -31.88
N VAL A 250 0.59 -20.89 -31.46
CA VAL A 250 0.17 -19.74 -32.28
C VAL A 250 1.22 -18.64 -32.11
N GLY A 251 1.72 -18.11 -33.21
CA GLY A 251 2.68 -17.01 -33.25
C GLY A 251 2.31 -15.98 -34.29
#